data_AF-A0A5N6VH43-F1
#
_entry.id   AF-A0A5N6VH43-F1
#
_cell.length_a   1.000
_cell.length_b   1.000
_cell.length_c   1.000
_cell.angle_alpha   90.00
_cell.angle_beta   90.00
_cell.angle_gamma   90.00
#
_symmetry.space_group_name_H-M   'P 1'
#
loop_
_entity.id
_entity.type
_entity.pdbx_description
1 polymer ?
#
loop_
_entity_poly.entity_id
_entity_poly.type
_entity_poly.pdbx_seq_one_letter_code
_entity_poly.pdbx_strand_id
1 'polypeptide(L)'
;MVAITVPDNYGAVIGVALGAIPVLSFIHGLIVSGFRKEAKVPYPHTYATVEQCKSNAKAEQFNCAQRAHANFLENAPQTILYTLVAGLKYPQLATALGAAWLVARSLFLYGYVYSGKPQGKGRYLGGFFWLVQGALWGLSVFGVGKDLISF
;
A
#
# COMPACT_ATOMS: atom_id res chain seq x y z
N MET A 1 -1.52 -25.10 27.41
CA MET A 1 -1.94 -24.24 26.27
C MET A 1 -1.24 -22.91 26.46
N VAL A 2 -0.40 -22.46 25.53
CA VAL A 2 0.25 -21.14 25.64
C VAL A 2 -0.76 -20.11 25.14
N ALA A 3 -1.20 -19.20 26.01
CA ALA A 3 -2.10 -18.12 25.65
C ALA A 3 -1.28 -16.89 25.27
N ILE A 4 -1.48 -16.37 24.06
CA ILE A 4 -0.94 -15.07 23.65
C ILE A 4 -1.92 -14.01 24.17
N THR A 5 -1.50 -13.21 25.14
CA THR A 5 -2.28 -12.08 25.64
C THR A 5 -2.05 -10.86 24.74
N VAL A 6 -3.13 -10.34 24.17
CA VAL A 6 -3.12 -9.12 23.34
C VAL A 6 -4.08 -8.08 23.92
N PRO A 7 -3.90 -6.78 23.61
CA PRO A 7 -4.82 -5.75 24.06
C PRO A 7 -6.27 -5.97 23.57
N ASP A 8 -7.22 -5.37 24.27
CA ASP A 8 -8.60 -5.29 23.80
C ASP A 8 -8.66 -4.62 22.40
N ASN A 9 -9.59 -5.06 21.56
CA ASN A 9 -9.76 -4.64 20.17
C ASN A 9 -8.59 -4.92 19.21
N TYR A 10 -7.59 -5.72 19.59
CA TYR A 10 -6.49 -6.09 18.69
C TYR A 10 -6.96 -6.85 17.42
N GLY A 11 -8.16 -7.44 17.43
CA GLY A 11 -8.77 -8.01 16.23
C GLY A 11 -8.95 -7.00 15.08
N ALA A 12 -9.19 -5.73 15.38
CA ALA A 12 -9.28 -4.68 14.36
C ALA A 12 -7.91 -4.38 13.72
N VAL A 13 -6.84 -4.41 14.52
CA VAL A 13 -5.45 -4.28 14.04
C VAL A 13 -5.15 -5.39 13.03
N ILE A 14 -5.49 -6.63 13.37
CA ILE A 14 -5.34 -7.79 12.48
C ILE A 14 -6.20 -7.64 11.22
N GLY A 15 -7.46 -7.21 11.37
CA GLY A 15 -8.38 -7.01 10.25
C GLY A 15 -7.85 -6.00 9.22
N VAL A 16 -7.21 -4.93 9.68
CA VAL A 16 -6.55 -3.96 8.79
C VAL A 16 -5.27 -4.53 8.20
N ALA A 17 -4.36 -5.03 9.05
CA ALA A 17 -3.02 -5.42 8.65
C ALA A 17 -2.99 -6.68 7.77
N LEU A 18 -3.74 -7.72 8.14
CA LEU A 18 -3.74 -9.02 7.48
C LEU A 18 -5.00 -9.27 6.63
N GLY A 19 -6.02 -8.43 6.75
CA GLY A 19 -7.21 -8.47 5.90
C GLY A 19 -7.17 -7.42 4.80
N ALA A 20 -7.42 -6.16 5.16
CA ALA A 20 -7.66 -5.10 4.19
C ALA A 20 -6.44 -4.73 3.34
N ILE A 21 -5.22 -4.71 3.91
CA ILE A 21 -3.99 -4.44 3.14
C ILE A 21 -3.73 -5.51 2.05
N PRO A 22 -3.75 -6.82 2.37
CA PRO A 22 -3.66 -7.85 1.34
C PRO A 22 -4.76 -7.79 0.28
N VAL A 23 -6.01 -7.52 0.68
CA VAL A 23 -7.13 -7.34 -0.28
C VAL A 23 -6.84 -6.21 -1.27
N LEU A 24 -6.32 -5.07 -0.79
CA LEU A 24 -5.93 -3.98 -1.70
C LEU A 24 -4.77 -4.39 -2.63
N SER A 25 -3.82 -5.19 -2.16
CA SER A 25 -2.77 -5.77 -3.01
C SER A 25 -3.35 -6.60 -4.16
N PHE A 26 -4.32 -7.47 -3.86
CA PHE A 26 -5.02 -8.26 -4.88
C PHE A 26 -5.74 -7.36 -5.89
N ILE A 27 -6.43 -6.31 -5.43
CA ILE A 27 -7.09 -5.33 -6.32
C ILE A 27 -6.09 -4.67 -7.25
N HIS A 28 -4.91 -4.25 -6.76
CA HIS A 28 -3.84 -3.72 -7.62
C HIS A 28 -3.44 -4.73 -8.70
N GLY A 29 -3.27 -6.00 -8.34
CA GLY A 29 -2.95 -7.08 -9.29
C GLY A 29 -4.01 -7.31 -10.36
N LEU A 30 -5.29 -7.24 -10.00
CA LEU A 30 -6.41 -7.34 -10.94
C LEU A 30 -6.43 -6.16 -11.92
N ILE A 31 -6.23 -4.94 -11.43
CA ILE A 31 -6.17 -3.73 -12.25
C ILE A 31 -5.00 -3.80 -13.25
N VAL A 32 -3.81 -4.19 -12.78
CA VAL A 32 -2.63 -4.40 -13.64
C VAL A 32 -2.92 -5.41 -14.75
N SER A 33 -3.55 -6.53 -14.39
CA SER A 33 -3.91 -7.59 -15.35
C SER A 33 -4.91 -7.11 -16.40
N GLY A 34 -5.91 -6.33 -15.99
CA GLY A 34 -6.88 -5.71 -16.91
C GLY A 34 -6.21 -4.80 -17.93
N PHE A 35 -5.40 -3.84 -17.46
CA PHE A 35 -4.70 -2.92 -18.36
C PHE A 35 -3.62 -3.61 -19.21
N ARG A 36 -2.99 -4.69 -18.72
CA ARG A 36 -2.05 -5.48 -19.54
C ARG A 36 -2.71 -5.99 -20.81
N LYS A 37 -3.92 -6.54 -20.68
CA LYS A 37 -4.69 -7.09 -21.81
C LYS A 37 -4.99 -6.00 -22.85
N GLU A 38 -5.37 -4.81 -22.40
CA GLU A 38 -5.64 -3.66 -23.28
C GLU A 38 -4.36 -3.08 -23.92
N ALA A 39 -3.27 -3.06 -23.17
CA ALA A 39 -1.96 -2.60 -23.63
C ALA A 39 -1.27 -3.58 -24.59
N LYS A 40 -1.75 -4.83 -24.67
CA LYS A 40 -1.17 -5.93 -25.46
C LYS A 40 0.32 -6.16 -25.17
N VAL A 41 0.72 -6.01 -23.90
CA VAL A 41 2.11 -6.27 -23.47
C VAL A 41 2.28 -7.76 -23.18
N PRO A 42 3.08 -8.51 -23.97
CA PRO A 42 3.29 -9.93 -23.74
C PRO A 42 4.10 -10.18 -22.47
N TYR A 43 3.90 -11.34 -21.85
CA TYR A 43 4.82 -11.83 -20.84
C TYR A 43 6.14 -12.25 -21.51
N PRO A 44 7.31 -12.08 -20.86
CA PRO A 44 7.53 -11.66 -19.46
C PRO A 44 7.76 -10.16 -19.27
N HIS A 45 7.50 -9.31 -20.28
CA HIS A 45 7.78 -7.88 -20.17
C HIS A 45 6.95 -7.20 -19.07
N THR A 46 7.61 -6.47 -18.18
CA THR A 46 6.97 -5.83 -17.02
C THR A 46 6.22 -4.55 -17.38
N TYR A 47 6.75 -3.79 -18.34
CA TYR A 47 6.23 -2.48 -18.77
C TYR A 47 6.11 -2.43 -20.30
N ALA A 48 5.19 -1.61 -20.79
CA ALA A 48 5.14 -1.19 -22.18
C ALA A 48 6.31 -0.24 -22.51
N THR A 49 6.79 -0.28 -23.76
CA THR A 49 7.84 0.64 -24.22
C THR A 49 7.31 2.06 -24.42
N VAL A 50 8.22 3.03 -24.55
CA VAL A 50 7.84 4.43 -24.78
C VAL A 50 7.10 4.59 -26.11
N GLU A 51 7.46 3.83 -27.15
CA GLU A 51 6.78 3.83 -28.44
C GLU A 51 5.35 3.26 -28.33
N GLN A 52 5.17 2.21 -27.52
CA GLN A 52 3.84 1.65 -27.24
C GLN A 52 2.95 2.64 -26.49
N CYS A 53 3.51 3.38 -25.52
CA CYS A 53 2.77 4.44 -24.82
C CYS A 53 2.36 5.59 -25.75
N LYS A 54 3.19 5.94 -26.75
CA LYS A 54 2.85 6.98 -27.74
C LYS A 54 1.73 6.55 -28.70
N SER A 55 1.66 5.26 -29.04
CA SER A 55 0.68 4.71 -29.99
C SER A 55 -0.59 4.19 -29.33
N ASN A 56 -0.54 3.85 -28.03
CA ASN A 56 -1.66 3.31 -27.28
C ASN A 56 -1.74 3.96 -25.89
N ALA A 57 -2.76 4.80 -25.67
CA ALA A 57 -2.99 5.43 -24.37
C ALA A 57 -3.17 4.40 -23.22
N LYS A 58 -3.68 3.19 -23.51
CA LYS A 58 -3.81 2.10 -22.53
C LYS A 58 -2.48 1.52 -22.10
N ALA A 59 -1.44 1.62 -22.93
CA ALA A 59 -0.09 1.20 -22.56
C ALA A 59 0.51 2.11 -21.48
N GLU A 60 0.24 3.41 -21.53
CA GLU A 60 0.64 4.33 -20.46
C GLU A 60 -0.13 4.03 -19.17
N GLN A 61 -1.45 3.77 -19.24
CA GLN A 61 -2.25 3.38 -18.08
C GLN A 61 -1.77 2.04 -17.47
N PHE A 62 -1.36 1.08 -18.29
CA PHE A 62 -0.74 -0.16 -17.82
C PHE A 62 0.56 0.10 -17.06
N ASN A 63 1.45 0.94 -17.60
CA ASN A 63 2.69 1.31 -16.90
C ASN A 63 2.40 2.03 -15.57
N CYS A 64 1.39 2.88 -15.57
CA CYS A 64 0.90 3.57 -14.37
C CYS A 64 0.39 2.57 -13.31
N ALA A 65 -0.43 1.60 -13.71
CA ALA A 65 -0.93 0.55 -12.82
C ALA A 65 0.21 -0.32 -12.27
N GLN A 66 1.16 -0.71 -13.12
CA GLN A 66 2.35 -1.46 -12.72
C GLN A 66 3.18 -0.70 -11.69
N ARG A 67 3.46 0.59 -11.92
CA ARG A 67 4.26 1.37 -10.96
C ARG A 67 3.52 1.58 -9.64
N ALA A 68 2.20 1.80 -9.68
CA ALA A 68 1.39 1.91 -8.47
C ALA A 68 1.36 0.60 -7.67
N HIS A 69 1.27 -0.55 -8.34
CA HIS A 69 1.33 -1.87 -7.72
C HIS A 69 2.71 -2.20 -7.16
N ALA A 70 3.78 -2.01 -7.93
CA ALA A 70 5.15 -2.21 -7.46
C ALA A 70 5.44 -1.35 -6.21
N ASN A 71 5.04 -0.08 -6.24
CA ASN A 71 5.21 0.79 -5.07
C ASN A 71 4.35 0.36 -3.88
N PHE A 72 3.19 -0.26 -4.11
CA PHE A 72 2.39 -0.85 -3.03
C PHE A 72 3.12 -2.03 -2.40
N LEU A 73 3.64 -2.95 -3.23
CA LEU A 73 4.38 -4.13 -2.77
C LEU A 73 5.67 -3.78 -2.03
N GLU A 74 6.35 -2.69 -2.42
CA GLU A 74 7.52 -2.14 -1.71
C GLU A 74 7.18 -1.72 -0.27
N ASN A 75 5.95 -1.25 -0.02
CA ASN A 75 5.58 -0.58 1.23
C ASN A 75 4.63 -1.39 2.11
N ALA A 76 3.80 -2.25 1.53
CA ALA A 76 2.77 -2.99 2.25
C ALA A 76 3.36 -3.88 3.35
N PRO A 77 4.42 -4.70 3.13
CA PRO A 77 4.96 -5.54 4.19
C PRO A 77 5.44 -4.74 5.41
N GLN A 78 6.09 -3.60 5.17
CA GLN A 78 6.54 -2.69 6.23
C GLN A 78 5.34 -2.11 7.00
N THR A 79 4.33 -1.61 6.29
CA THR A 79 3.12 -1.06 6.93
C THR A 79 2.36 -2.10 7.74
N ILE A 80 2.27 -3.34 7.25
CA ILE A 80 1.65 -4.46 7.98
C ILE A 80 2.39 -4.68 9.30
N LEU A 81 3.73 -4.79 9.25
CA LEU A 81 4.55 -4.96 10.45
C LEU A 81 4.40 -3.80 11.42
N TYR A 82 4.46 -2.56 10.94
CA TYR A 82 4.28 -1.39 11.81
C TYR A 82 2.90 -1.35 12.45
N THR A 83 1.84 -1.71 11.71
CA THR A 83 0.47 -1.73 12.23
C THR A 83 0.33 -2.78 13.33
N LEU A 84 0.85 -3.98 13.11
CA LEU A 84 0.85 -5.06 14.09
C LEU A 84 1.64 -4.67 15.36
N VAL A 85 2.88 -4.21 15.21
CA VAL A 85 3.74 -3.84 16.34
C VAL A 85 3.16 -2.65 17.11
N ALA A 86 2.82 -1.55 16.44
CA ALA A 86 2.20 -0.39 17.09
C ALA A 86 0.89 -0.77 17.79
N GLY A 87 0.11 -1.68 17.21
CA GLY A 87 -1.16 -2.12 17.76
C GLY A 87 -1.04 -2.87 19.09
N LEU A 88 0.14 -3.43 19.43
CA LEU A 88 0.35 -4.12 20.70
C LEU A 88 0.27 -3.18 21.90
N LYS A 89 0.45 -1.88 21.68
CA LYS A 89 0.33 -0.85 22.71
C LYS A 89 -0.76 0.18 22.40
N TYR A 90 -0.99 0.47 21.12
CA TYR A 90 -1.92 1.50 20.65
C TYR A 90 -2.93 0.92 19.63
N PRO A 91 -3.78 -0.05 20.00
CA PRO A 91 -4.60 -0.82 19.05
C PRO A 91 -5.55 0.07 18.22
N GLN A 92 -6.23 1.04 18.84
CA GLN A 92 -7.16 1.93 18.12
C GLN A 92 -6.41 2.87 17.18
N LEU A 93 -5.30 3.47 17.63
CA LEU A 93 -4.53 4.42 16.83
C LEU A 93 -3.82 3.72 15.65
N ALA A 94 -3.25 2.53 15.88
CA ALA A 94 -2.66 1.72 14.82
C ALA A 94 -3.70 1.31 13.78
N THR A 95 -4.90 0.91 14.22
CA THR A 95 -6.04 0.61 13.33
C THR A 95 -6.42 1.83 12.47
N ALA A 96 -6.58 2.99 13.10
CA ALA A 96 -6.95 4.23 12.40
C ALA A 96 -5.89 4.66 11.38
N LEU A 97 -4.60 4.60 11.75
CA LEU A 97 -3.50 4.93 10.85
C LEU A 97 -3.38 3.91 9.71
N GLY A 98 -3.55 2.61 9.98
CA GLY A 98 -3.56 1.59 8.93
C GLY A 98 -4.71 1.78 7.93
N ALA A 99 -5.90 2.14 8.43
CA ALA A 99 -7.04 2.49 7.58
C ALA A 99 -6.80 3.78 6.77
N ALA A 100 -6.23 4.82 7.39
CA ALA A 100 -5.85 6.04 6.68
C ALA A 100 -4.80 5.77 5.60
N TRP A 101 -3.84 4.87 5.87
CA TRP A 101 -2.85 4.46 4.88
C TRP A 101 -3.52 3.75 3.70
N LEU A 102 -4.47 2.84 3.95
CA LEU A 102 -5.26 2.18 2.90
C LEU A 102 -5.98 3.20 2.00
N VAL A 103 -6.67 4.18 2.58
CA VAL A 103 -7.33 5.26 1.82
C VAL A 103 -6.32 6.02 0.97
N ALA A 104 -5.17 6.40 1.55
CA ALA A 104 -4.09 7.07 0.82
C ALA A 104 -3.59 6.21 -0.35
N ARG A 105 -3.43 4.90 -0.17
CA ARG A 105 -3.00 3.97 -1.21
C ARG A 105 -4.04 3.78 -2.30
N SER A 106 -5.32 3.73 -1.96
CA SER A 106 -6.42 3.71 -2.95
C SER A 106 -6.43 4.98 -3.79
N LEU A 107 -6.24 6.15 -3.17
CA LEU A 107 -6.11 7.43 -3.87
C LEU A 107 -4.84 7.51 -4.72
N PHE A 108 -3.73 6.93 -4.25
CA PHE A 108 -2.48 6.87 -5.00
C PHE A 108 -2.64 6.04 -6.26
N LEU A 109 -3.23 4.84 -6.16
CA LEU A 109 -3.55 3.99 -7.29
C LEU A 109 -4.48 4.70 -8.26
N TYR A 110 -5.58 5.25 -7.75
CA TYR A 110 -6.56 5.94 -8.57
C TYR A 110 -5.92 7.11 -9.34
N GLY A 111 -5.15 7.93 -8.62
CA GLY A 111 -4.43 9.05 -9.19
C GLY A 111 -3.46 8.60 -10.28
N TYR A 112 -2.67 7.55 -10.04
CA TYR A 112 -1.71 7.06 -11.02
C TYR A 112 -2.41 6.57 -12.30
N VAL A 113 -3.49 5.79 -12.17
CA VAL A 113 -4.09 5.05 -13.28
C VAL A 113 -5.15 5.86 -14.06
N TYR A 114 -5.97 6.64 -13.35
CA TYR A 114 -7.19 7.22 -13.93
C TYR A 114 -7.16 8.75 -14.05
N SER A 115 -6.22 9.45 -13.42
CA SER A 115 -6.23 10.92 -13.47
C SER A 115 -5.79 11.54 -14.80
N GLY A 116 -5.13 10.76 -15.67
CA GLY A 116 -4.58 11.25 -16.94
C GLY A 116 -3.48 12.32 -16.80
N LYS A 117 -3.00 12.60 -15.57
CA LYS A 117 -1.97 13.62 -15.37
C LYS A 117 -0.63 13.12 -15.91
N PRO A 118 0.10 13.95 -16.68
CA PRO A 118 1.33 13.55 -17.34
C PRO A 118 2.40 13.12 -16.33
N GLN A 119 3.29 12.23 -16.75
CA GLN A 119 4.44 11.76 -15.97
C GLN A 119 4.05 11.14 -14.61
N GLY A 120 2.85 10.55 -14.52
CA GLY A 120 2.35 9.96 -13.29
C GLY A 120 2.13 10.95 -12.14
N LYS A 121 2.00 12.26 -12.43
CA LYS A 121 1.76 13.30 -11.40
C LYS A 121 0.43 13.11 -10.67
N GLY A 122 -0.48 12.30 -11.19
CA GLY A 122 -1.69 11.87 -10.49
C GLY A 122 -1.43 11.19 -9.15
N ARG A 123 -0.28 10.54 -9.00
CA ARG A 123 0.14 9.84 -7.78
C ARG A 123 0.10 10.71 -6.52
N TYR A 124 0.28 12.03 -6.67
CA TYR A 124 0.29 12.95 -5.53
C TYR A 124 -1.06 13.00 -4.79
N LEU A 125 -2.16 12.58 -5.42
CA LEU A 125 -3.47 12.49 -4.77
C LEU A 125 -3.44 11.61 -3.51
N GLY A 126 -2.64 10.54 -3.53
CA GLY A 126 -2.43 9.67 -2.38
C GLY A 126 -1.03 9.73 -1.78
N GLY A 127 -0.20 10.69 -2.20
CA GLY A 127 1.23 10.75 -1.83
C GLY A 127 1.47 10.93 -0.33
N PHE A 128 0.46 11.39 0.41
CA PHE A 128 0.49 11.53 1.86
C PHE A 128 0.56 10.17 2.61
N PHE A 129 0.45 9.03 1.91
CA PHE A 129 0.64 7.71 2.52
C PHE A 129 1.98 7.59 3.27
N TRP A 130 3.04 8.26 2.79
CA TRP A 130 4.35 8.29 3.43
C TRP A 130 4.31 8.90 4.83
N LEU A 131 3.52 9.95 5.04
CA LEU A 131 3.36 10.59 6.34
C LEU A 131 2.66 9.64 7.32
N VAL A 132 1.60 8.96 6.86
CA VAL A 132 0.86 7.98 7.67
C VAL A 132 1.73 6.78 8.01
N GLN A 133 2.50 6.27 7.04
CA GLN A 133 3.44 5.18 7.24
C GLN A 133 4.57 5.56 8.20
N GLY A 134 5.10 6.79 8.07
CA GLY A 134 6.10 7.35 8.99
C GLY A 134 5.57 7.46 10.42
N ALA A 135 4.29 7.82 10.59
CA ALA A 135 3.65 7.81 11.91
C ALA A 135 3.58 6.38 12.48
N LEU A 136 3.12 5.39 11.71
CA LEU A 136 3.10 3.98 12.13
C LEU A 136 4.49 3.46 12.50
N TRP A 137 5.50 3.79 11.70
CA TRP A 137 6.89 3.48 11.99
C TRP A 137 7.35 4.12 13.32
N GLY A 138 7.06 5.40 13.53
CA GLY A 138 7.39 6.11 14.76
C GLY A 138 6.70 5.53 15.99
N LEU A 139 5.41 5.18 15.89
CA LEU A 139 4.68 4.47 16.95
C LEU A 139 5.33 3.13 17.28
N SER A 140 5.77 2.39 16.26
CA SER A 140 6.40 1.08 16.43
C SER A 140 7.76 1.20 17.13
N VAL A 141 8.62 2.11 16.65
CA VAL A 141 9.99 2.24 17.18
C VAL A 141 10.02 2.98 18.50
N PHE A 142 9.45 4.19 18.57
CA PHE A 142 9.57 5.06 19.73
C PHE A 142 8.44 4.86 20.74
N GLY A 143 7.28 4.39 20.28
CA GLY A 143 6.13 4.15 21.14
C GLY A 143 6.15 2.77 21.79
N VAL A 144 6.62 1.74 21.08
CA VAL A 144 6.70 0.35 21.57
C VAL A 144 8.16 -0.06 21.82
N GLY A 145 9.02 0.02 20.80
CA GLY A 145 10.39 -0.47 20.88
C GLY A 145 11.22 0.19 22.00
N LYS A 146 11.07 1.51 22.20
CA LYS A 146 11.78 2.25 23.25
C LYS A 146 11.54 1.68 24.65
N ASP A 147 10.32 1.26 24.96
CA ASP A 147 9.96 0.75 26.28
C ASP A 147 10.50 -0.67 26.54
N LEU A 148 10.89 -1.38 25.47
CA LEU A 148 11.45 -2.72 25.54
C LEU A 148 12.98 -2.73 25.66
N ILE A 149 13.62 -1.56 25.58
CA ILE A 149 15.07 -1.40 25.79
C ILE A 149 15.33 -1.33 27.29
N SER A 150 16.16 -2.23 27.81
CA SER A 150 16.44 -2.40 29.25
C SER A 150 17.92 -2.39 29.62
N PHE A 151 18.79 -2.05 28.66
CA PHE A 151 20.23 -1.91 28.87
C PHE A 151 20.63 -0.44 29.09
#